data_AF-A0A7G9Z4E2-F1
#
_entry.id   AF-A0A7G9Z4E2-F1
#
_cell.length_a   1.000
_cell.length_b   1.000
_cell.length_c   1.000
_cell.angle_alpha   90.00
_cell.angle_beta   90.00
_cell.angle_gamma   90.00
#
_symmetry.space_group_name_H-M   'P 1'
#
loop_
_entity.id
_entity.type
_entity.pdbx_description
1 polymer ?
#
loop_
_entity_poly.entity_id
_entity_poly.type
_entity_poly.pdbx_seq_one_letter_code
_entity_poly.pdbx_strand_id
1 'polypeptide(L)'
;MAKEKLSLKALPFTPSLIMSIPHLISGWITEYNDNLCWMHEDSGWVFGIKELEKGKIRRGLVKNVHDGDTIDISFGIYGIRRIRLVGVNTPELGTQGGEEAKEFVNKTCLLEVIEFDVDDDIKQYDPYCRILAVIYVNSTNLNKELLRKEYAEIMHIPPSEFKPSEWKADCTPTPIPTLSSTSTPNAWF
;
A
#
# COMPACT_ATOMS: atom_id res chain seq x y z
N MET A 1 -0.24 61.25 -7.78
CA MET A 1 0.33 59.90 -7.93
C MET A 1 -0.08 59.05 -6.75
N ALA A 2 -1.10 58.21 -6.92
CA ALA A 2 -1.56 57.25 -5.92
C ALA A 2 -1.91 55.96 -6.69
N LYS A 3 -1.35 54.83 -6.26
CA LYS A 3 -1.60 53.49 -6.79
C LYS A 3 -2.86 52.94 -6.15
N GLU A 4 -3.83 52.51 -6.94
CA GLU A 4 -5.00 51.78 -6.44
C GLU A 4 -4.96 50.33 -6.94
N LYS A 5 -5.04 49.40 -5.98
CA LYS A 5 -5.00 47.94 -6.11
C LYS A 5 -6.25 47.44 -6.85
N LEU A 6 -6.08 46.74 -7.96
CA LEU A 6 -7.16 45.95 -8.57
C LEU A 6 -7.27 44.59 -7.87
N SER A 7 -8.39 44.41 -7.18
CA SER A 7 -8.86 43.17 -6.56
C SER A 7 -9.46 42.25 -7.63
N LEU A 8 -8.89 41.06 -7.83
CA LEU A 8 -9.44 40.03 -8.71
C LEU A 8 -10.50 39.24 -7.94
N LYS A 9 -11.78 39.50 -8.24
CA LYS A 9 -12.90 38.67 -7.83
C LYS A 9 -13.08 37.54 -8.85
N ALA A 10 -13.09 36.29 -8.37
CA ALA A 10 -13.36 35.10 -9.17
C ALA A 10 -14.79 35.15 -9.76
N LEU A 11 -14.92 34.78 -11.04
CA LEU A 11 -16.21 34.62 -11.73
C LEU A 11 -16.69 33.16 -11.59
N PRO A 12 -17.99 32.91 -11.41
CA PRO A 12 -18.54 31.57 -11.30
C PRO A 12 -18.60 30.88 -12.66
N PHE A 13 -18.15 29.62 -12.72
CA PHE A 13 -18.19 28.78 -13.92
C PHE A 13 -19.49 27.97 -13.94
N THR A 14 -20.32 28.13 -14.96
CA THR A 14 -21.54 27.34 -15.17
C THR A 14 -21.25 26.13 -16.06
N PRO A 15 -21.72 24.91 -15.74
CA PRO A 15 -21.53 23.74 -16.59
C PRO A 15 -22.68 23.63 -17.59
N SER A 16 -22.43 23.91 -18.87
CA SER A 16 -23.29 23.45 -19.95
C SER A 16 -22.50 23.33 -21.24
N LEU A 17 -22.09 22.11 -21.58
CA LEU A 17 -22.01 21.68 -22.98
C LEU A 17 -22.00 20.15 -23.05
N ILE A 18 -23.17 19.56 -23.27
CA ILE A 18 -23.29 18.17 -23.72
C ILE A 18 -23.04 18.19 -25.23
N MET A 19 -21.91 17.67 -25.69
CA MET A 19 -21.67 17.49 -27.12
C MET A 19 -22.38 16.23 -27.61
N SER A 20 -23.28 16.42 -28.57
CA SER A 20 -23.99 15.38 -29.33
C SER A 20 -23.06 14.80 -30.42
N ILE A 21 -22.99 13.48 -30.56
CA ILE A 21 -22.31 12.79 -31.66
C ILE A 21 -23.27 11.74 -32.27
N PRO A 22 -23.43 11.67 -33.61
CA PRO A 22 -24.48 10.90 -34.25
C PRO A 22 -24.18 9.39 -34.36
N HIS A 23 -25.27 8.69 -34.64
CA HIS A 23 -25.55 7.26 -34.64
C HIS A 23 -24.76 6.42 -35.69
N LEU A 24 -24.69 5.11 -35.41
CA LEU A 24 -24.40 3.96 -36.29
C LEU A 24 -22.95 3.45 -36.40
N ILE A 25 -22.54 2.63 -35.42
CA ILE A 25 -21.95 1.30 -35.68
C ILE A 25 -22.53 0.32 -34.66
N SER A 26 -23.25 -0.68 -35.17
CA SER A 26 -23.74 -1.84 -34.41
C SER A 26 -22.58 -2.78 -34.13
N GLY A 27 -22.19 -2.89 -32.87
CA GLY A 27 -21.20 -3.85 -32.38
C GLY A 27 -21.12 -3.70 -30.87
N TRP A 28 -21.50 -4.75 -30.15
CA TRP A 28 -21.51 -4.81 -28.71
C TRP A 28 -20.16 -4.38 -28.12
N ILE A 29 -20.09 -3.19 -27.53
CA ILE A 29 -19.07 -2.85 -26.52
C ILE A 29 -19.82 -2.72 -25.20
N THR A 30 -20.03 -3.86 -24.55
CA THR A 30 -20.17 -3.90 -23.10
C THR A 30 -18.76 -3.94 -22.51
N GLU A 31 -18.14 -2.78 -22.33
CA GLU A 31 -17.04 -2.62 -21.38
C GLU A 31 -17.59 -1.83 -20.19
N TYR A 32 -18.03 -2.56 -19.17
CA TYR A 32 -18.13 -1.97 -17.84
C TYR A 32 -16.72 -1.54 -17.43
N ASN A 33 -16.61 -0.29 -17.00
CA ASN A 33 -15.35 0.43 -16.83
C ASN A 33 -14.73 0.10 -15.46
N ASP A 34 -13.82 -0.88 -15.43
CA ASP A 34 -13.31 -1.53 -14.21
C ASP A 34 -12.31 -0.73 -13.36
N ASN A 35 -12.10 0.58 -13.61
CA ASN A 35 -10.99 1.34 -12.98
C ASN A 35 -11.39 2.62 -12.22
N LEU A 36 -12.66 2.84 -11.87
CA LEU A 36 -13.08 4.11 -11.25
C LEU A 36 -13.02 4.09 -9.72
N CYS A 37 -11.96 4.69 -9.20
CA CYS A 37 -11.76 4.95 -7.78
C CYS A 37 -12.04 6.41 -7.46
N TRP A 38 -13.20 6.69 -6.87
CA TRP A 38 -13.56 8.03 -6.44
C TRP A 38 -12.97 8.33 -5.06
N MET A 39 -12.05 9.28 -4.98
CA MET A 39 -11.47 9.73 -3.70
C MET A 39 -12.02 11.10 -3.32
N HIS A 40 -12.41 11.26 -2.05
CA HIS A 40 -12.81 12.54 -1.48
C HIS A 40 -11.58 13.27 -0.97
N GLU A 41 -11.22 14.38 -1.63
CA GLU A 41 -10.26 15.35 -1.09
C GLU A 41 -11.05 16.59 -0.64
N ASP A 42 -10.56 17.32 0.39
CA ASP A 42 -11.25 18.46 1.03
C ASP A 42 -11.62 19.61 0.06
N SER A 43 -11.19 19.53 -1.20
CA SER A 43 -11.47 20.48 -2.30
C SER A 43 -12.33 19.92 -3.45
N GLY A 44 -12.85 18.69 -3.36
CA GLY A 44 -13.75 18.07 -4.35
C GLY A 44 -13.28 16.73 -4.92
N TRP A 45 -14.05 16.17 -5.87
CA TRP A 45 -13.70 14.92 -6.59
C TRP A 45 -12.53 15.15 -7.55
N VAL A 46 -11.42 14.44 -7.36
CA VAL A 46 -10.27 14.49 -8.28
C VAL A 46 -10.25 13.25 -9.15
N PHE A 47 -10.21 13.44 -10.47
CA PHE A 47 -9.97 12.37 -11.45
C PHE A 47 -8.50 11.92 -11.35
N GLY A 48 -8.25 10.61 -11.19
CA GLY A 48 -6.88 10.15 -10.99
C GLY A 48 -6.64 8.68 -11.29
N ILE A 49 -7.05 8.19 -12.47
CA ILE A 49 -6.43 6.97 -13.01
C ILE A 49 -5.11 7.38 -13.65
N LYS A 50 -4.02 7.24 -12.89
CA LYS A 50 -2.69 7.11 -13.46
C LYS A 50 -2.16 5.78 -12.95
N GLU A 51 -2.12 4.80 -13.85
CA GLU A 51 -1.28 3.63 -13.65
C GLU A 51 0.12 4.13 -13.29
N LEU A 52 0.62 3.64 -12.17
CA LEU A 52 1.94 3.97 -11.70
C LEU A 52 2.96 3.29 -12.62
N GLU A 53 4.06 3.96 -12.96
CA GLU A 53 5.14 3.35 -13.75
C GLU A 53 5.63 2.05 -13.11
N LYS A 54 5.62 0.94 -13.85
CA LYS A 54 6.05 -0.35 -13.33
C LYS A 54 7.56 -0.39 -13.01
N GLY A 55 7.97 -1.19 -12.03
CA GLY A 55 9.34 -1.42 -11.61
C GLY A 55 10.01 -0.22 -10.94
N LYS A 56 9.22 0.68 -10.34
CA LYS A 56 9.72 1.94 -9.79
C LYS A 56 9.41 2.08 -8.31
N ILE A 57 10.47 2.05 -7.51
CA ILE A 57 10.40 2.44 -6.10
C ILE A 57 10.09 3.93 -5.99
N ARG A 58 9.12 4.26 -5.15
CA ARG A 58 8.67 5.63 -4.90
C ARG A 58 8.94 6.02 -3.46
N ARG A 59 8.95 7.32 -3.21
CA ARG A 59 9.12 7.88 -1.87
C ARG A 59 7.95 8.76 -1.51
N GLY A 60 7.50 8.69 -0.26
CA GLY A 60 6.39 9.49 0.22
C GLY A 60 6.37 9.64 1.74
N LEU A 61 5.71 10.71 2.19
CA LEU A 61 5.55 11.02 3.61
C LEU A 61 4.32 10.30 4.16
N VAL A 62 4.48 9.51 5.21
CA VAL A 62 3.34 8.89 5.90
C VAL A 62 2.58 9.96 6.67
N LYS A 63 1.29 10.12 6.33
CA LYS A 63 0.39 11.11 6.94
C LYS A 63 -0.47 10.51 8.03
N ASN A 64 -0.84 9.25 7.90
CA ASN A 64 -1.69 8.55 8.86
C ASN A 64 -1.44 7.04 8.81
N VAL A 65 -1.67 6.36 9.93
CA VAL A 65 -1.68 4.89 10.04
C VAL A 65 -3.09 4.48 10.49
N HIS A 66 -3.81 3.76 9.64
CA HIS A 66 -5.19 3.34 9.93
C HIS A 66 -5.22 2.15 10.86
N ASP A 67 -4.45 1.11 10.51
CA ASP A 67 -4.26 -0.14 11.23
C ASP A 67 -2.82 -0.65 11.01
N GLY A 68 -2.53 -1.89 11.39
CA GLY A 68 -1.20 -2.46 11.27
C GLY A 68 -0.76 -2.84 9.84
N ASP A 69 -1.65 -2.76 8.84
CA ASP A 69 -1.33 -3.09 7.46
C ASP A 69 -1.89 -2.10 6.41
N THR A 70 -2.38 -0.96 6.86
CA THR A 70 -2.95 0.10 6.03
C THR A 70 -2.47 1.48 6.49
N ILE A 71 -1.84 2.23 5.58
CA ILE A 71 -1.35 3.59 5.83
C ILE A 71 -1.83 4.58 4.78
N ASP A 72 -1.85 5.86 5.11
CA ASP A 72 -1.99 6.95 4.13
C ASP A 72 -0.65 7.65 3.92
N ILE A 73 -0.28 7.81 2.66
CA ILE A 73 0.97 8.41 2.21
C ILE A 73 0.70 9.61 1.31
N SER A 74 1.54 10.65 1.41
CA SER A 74 1.57 11.75 0.46
C SER A 74 2.81 11.65 -0.42
N PHE A 75 2.63 11.60 -1.75
CA PHE A 75 3.74 11.52 -2.69
C PHE A 75 3.46 12.18 -4.04
N GLY A 76 4.49 12.81 -4.60
CA GLY A 76 4.44 13.45 -5.93
C GLY A 76 3.28 14.43 -6.09
N ILE A 77 2.66 14.40 -7.26
CA ILE A 77 1.46 15.19 -7.59
C ILE A 77 0.16 14.46 -7.22
N TYR A 78 0.26 13.28 -6.59
CA TYR A 78 -0.87 12.39 -6.36
C TYR A 78 -1.60 12.68 -5.05
N GLY A 79 -1.26 13.74 -4.32
CA GLY A 79 -1.91 14.05 -3.04
C GLY A 79 -1.75 12.93 -2.01
N ILE A 80 -2.77 12.73 -1.17
CA ILE A 80 -2.81 11.64 -0.19
C ILE A 80 -3.42 10.39 -0.83
N ARG A 81 -2.76 9.23 -0.64
CA ARG A 81 -3.20 7.93 -1.12
C ARG A 81 -3.07 6.88 -0.02
N ARG A 82 -3.99 5.92 -0.03
CA ARG A 82 -3.96 4.80 0.90
C ARG A 82 -3.15 3.65 0.31
N ILE A 83 -2.27 3.06 1.10
CA ILE A 83 -1.51 1.85 0.78
C ILE A 83 -2.02 0.71 1.67
N ARG A 84 -2.25 -0.45 1.06
CA ARG A 84 -2.42 -1.74 1.72
C ARG A 84 -1.12 -2.51 1.59
N LEU A 85 -0.53 -2.89 2.73
CA LEU A 85 0.70 -3.67 2.76
C LEU A 85 0.43 -5.06 2.19
N VAL A 86 1.09 -5.40 1.09
CA VAL A 86 0.89 -6.68 0.41
C VAL A 86 1.52 -7.80 1.23
N GLY A 87 0.86 -8.95 1.24
CA GLY A 87 1.43 -10.17 1.80
C GLY A 87 1.23 -10.39 3.29
N VAL A 88 0.69 -9.39 3.99
CA VAL A 88 0.53 -9.40 5.44
C VAL A 88 -0.89 -9.02 5.82
N ASN A 89 -1.42 -9.63 6.86
CA ASN A 89 -2.71 -9.25 7.44
C ASN A 89 -2.57 -9.14 8.96
N THR A 90 -2.87 -7.96 9.49
CA THR A 90 -2.87 -7.73 10.94
C THR A 90 -4.22 -8.10 11.55
N PRO A 91 -4.28 -8.41 12.86
CA PRO A 91 -5.55 -8.62 13.55
C PRO A 91 -6.47 -7.41 13.43
N GLU A 92 -7.78 -7.65 13.53
CA GLU A 92 -8.80 -6.59 13.41
C GLU A 92 -8.61 -5.46 14.43
N LEU A 93 -8.90 -4.23 14.01
CA LEU A 93 -8.89 -3.06 14.89
C LEU A 93 -9.84 -3.25 16.09
N GLY A 94 -9.45 -2.74 17.25
CA GLY A 94 -10.18 -2.96 18.51
C GLY A 94 -9.90 -4.30 19.20
N THR A 95 -9.10 -5.18 18.57
CA THR A 95 -8.46 -6.31 19.28
C THR A 95 -7.11 -5.88 19.85
N GLN A 96 -6.65 -6.55 20.91
CA GLN A 96 -5.33 -6.28 21.50
C GLN A 96 -4.21 -6.36 20.45
N GLY A 97 -4.21 -7.41 19.62
CA GLY A 97 -3.19 -7.59 18.57
C GLY A 97 -3.26 -6.53 17.47
N GLY A 98 -4.46 -6.05 17.11
CA GLY A 98 -4.62 -5.00 16.11
C GLY A 98 -4.08 -3.65 16.59
N GLU A 99 -4.32 -3.30 17.86
CA GLU A 99 -3.79 -2.08 18.46
C GLU A 99 -2.26 -2.13 18.61
N GLU A 100 -1.70 -3.28 19.00
CA GLU A 100 -0.24 -3.48 19.10
C GLU A 100 0.44 -3.36 17.73
N ALA A 101 -0.13 -3.98 16.69
CA ALA A 101 0.38 -3.89 15.33
C ALA A 101 0.33 -2.45 14.82
N LYS A 102 -0.78 -1.74 15.04
CA LYS A 102 -0.94 -0.33 14.69
C LYS A 102 0.06 0.56 15.43
N GLU A 103 0.27 0.34 16.72
CA GLU A 103 1.24 1.10 17.52
C GLU A 103 2.67 0.87 17.00
N PHE A 104 3.02 -0.36 16.65
CA PHE A 104 4.30 -0.69 16.05
C PHE A 104 4.52 0.06 14.72
N VAL A 105 3.55 0.03 13.81
CA VAL A 105 3.64 0.76 12.53
C VAL A 105 3.72 2.27 12.76
N ASN A 106 2.91 2.82 13.68
CA ASN A 106 2.97 4.23 14.04
C ASN A 106 4.36 4.65 14.52
N LYS A 107 4.96 3.91 15.46
CA LYS A 107 6.30 4.19 15.97
C LYS A 107 7.38 4.05 14.89
N THR A 108 7.14 3.21 13.88
CA THR A 108 8.15 2.89 12.87
C THR A 108 8.15 3.88 11.71
N CYS A 109 6.97 4.33 11.23
CA CYS A 109 6.90 5.10 9.98
C CYS A 109 6.02 6.35 10.02
N LEU A 110 5.27 6.64 11.09
CA LEU A 110 4.42 7.83 11.12
C LEU A 110 5.26 9.11 11.02
N LEU A 111 4.85 10.05 10.15
CA LEU A 111 5.56 11.30 9.86
C LEU A 111 6.97 11.12 9.25
N GLU A 112 7.32 9.90 8.82
CA GLU A 112 8.57 9.62 8.13
C GLU A 112 8.39 9.58 6.61
N VAL A 113 9.48 9.85 5.88
CA VAL A 113 9.53 9.63 4.43
C VAL A 113 10.02 8.20 4.19
N ILE A 114 9.12 7.36 3.69
CA ILE A 114 9.39 5.96 3.39
C ILE A 114 9.62 5.75 1.90
N GLU A 115 10.15 4.58 1.55
CA GLU A 115 10.10 4.07 0.18
C GLU A 115 9.00 3.00 0.08
N PHE A 116 8.37 2.88 -1.08
CA PHE A 116 7.40 1.83 -1.33
C PHE A 116 7.51 1.32 -2.75
N ASP A 117 7.35 0.00 -2.88
CA ASP A 117 7.39 -0.73 -4.13
C ASP A 117 6.00 -1.30 -4.43
N VAL A 118 5.46 -0.95 -5.60
CA VAL A 118 4.06 -1.22 -5.94
C VAL A 118 3.98 -2.55 -6.66
N ASP A 119 2.95 -3.33 -6.37
CA ASP A 119 2.72 -4.61 -7.04
C ASP A 119 2.34 -4.39 -8.51
N ASP A 120 3.24 -4.76 -9.41
CA ASP A 120 3.13 -4.46 -10.83
C ASP A 120 2.67 -5.64 -11.69
N ASP A 121 2.42 -6.81 -11.10
CA ASP A 121 2.10 -8.05 -11.83
C ASP A 121 0.77 -7.92 -12.59
N ILE A 122 -0.35 -7.73 -11.88
CA ILE A 122 -1.68 -7.56 -12.52
C ILE A 122 -2.45 -6.36 -11.97
N LYS A 123 -2.38 -6.06 -10.68
CA LYS A 123 -3.18 -4.99 -10.06
C LYS A 123 -2.36 -4.16 -9.08
N GLN A 124 -2.17 -2.89 -9.42
CA GLN A 124 -1.58 -1.91 -8.50
C GLN A 124 -2.56 -1.45 -7.41
N TYR A 125 -3.86 -1.66 -7.63
CA TYR A 125 -4.94 -1.23 -6.75
C TYR A 125 -5.89 -2.37 -6.45
N ASP A 126 -6.38 -2.42 -5.21
CA ASP A 126 -7.47 -3.29 -4.83
C ASP A 126 -8.86 -2.68 -5.16
N PRO A 127 -9.97 -3.42 -5.00
CA PRO A 127 -11.32 -2.89 -5.23
C PRO A 127 -11.72 -1.70 -4.34
N TYR A 128 -10.98 -1.44 -3.26
CA TYR A 128 -11.17 -0.31 -2.35
C TYR A 128 -10.24 0.85 -2.69
N CYS A 129 -9.56 0.80 -3.84
CA CYS A 129 -8.72 1.88 -4.34
C CYS A 129 -7.46 2.12 -3.50
N ARG A 130 -7.01 1.09 -2.76
CA ARG A 130 -5.75 1.13 -2.02
C ARG A 130 -4.63 0.65 -2.93
N ILE A 131 -3.52 1.36 -2.92
CA ILE A 131 -2.30 0.92 -3.59
C ILE A 131 -1.79 -0.34 -2.89
N LEU A 132 -1.53 -1.39 -3.66
CA LEU A 132 -0.91 -2.61 -3.18
C LEU A 132 0.61 -2.42 -3.24
N ALA A 133 1.29 -2.37 -2.09
CA ALA A 133 2.73 -2.17 -2.04
C ALA A 133 3.44 -2.88 -0.88
N VAL A 134 4.76 -3.06 -1.04
CA VAL A 134 5.71 -3.33 0.03
C VAL A 134 6.35 -2.02 0.48
N ILE A 135 6.47 -1.83 1.79
CA ILE A 135 7.03 -0.61 2.37
C ILE A 135 8.44 -0.86 2.90
N TYR A 136 9.32 0.11 2.65
CA TYR A 136 10.69 0.16 3.16
C TYR A 136 10.90 1.41 4.02
N VAL A 137 11.24 1.19 5.29
CA VAL A 137 11.61 2.24 6.24
C VAL A 137 13.09 2.08 6.53
N ASN A 138 13.91 3.08 6.19
CA ASN A 138 15.37 3.00 6.33
C ASN A 138 15.95 1.71 5.72
N SER A 139 15.52 1.38 4.50
CA SER A 139 15.87 0.15 3.77
C SER A 139 15.42 -1.17 4.43
N THR A 140 14.62 -1.11 5.49
CA THR A 140 14.04 -2.29 6.15
C THR A 140 12.62 -2.53 5.64
N ASN A 141 12.34 -3.75 5.16
CA ASN A 141 11.02 -4.15 4.71
C ASN A 141 10.05 -4.25 5.91
N LEU A 142 9.11 -3.30 6.00
CA LEU A 142 8.14 -3.22 7.08
C LEU A 142 7.18 -4.42 7.10
N ASN A 143 6.74 -4.89 5.92
CA ASN A 143 5.87 -6.05 5.79
C ASN A 143 6.54 -7.31 6.39
N LYS A 144 7.84 -7.51 6.09
CA LYS A 144 8.64 -8.58 6.69
C LYS A 144 8.78 -8.43 8.21
N GLU A 145 9.01 -7.22 8.72
CA GLU A 145 9.14 -6.99 10.15
C GLU A 145 7.84 -7.26 10.92
N LEU A 146 6.68 -6.96 10.33
CA LEU A 146 5.38 -7.32 10.90
C LEU A 146 5.23 -8.85 11.07
N LEU A 147 5.64 -9.63 10.07
CA LEU A 147 5.66 -11.09 10.16
C LEU A 147 6.68 -11.59 11.19
N ARG A 148 7.88 -11.01 11.22
CA ARG A 148 8.97 -11.41 12.13
C ARG A 148 8.60 -11.21 13.60
N LYS A 149 7.85 -10.15 13.88
CA LYS A 149 7.40 -9.78 15.24
C LYS A 149 6.04 -10.36 15.60
N GLU A 150 5.47 -11.19 14.72
CA GLU A 150 4.15 -11.82 14.91
C GLU A 150 3.00 -10.82 15.07
N TYR A 151 3.16 -9.60 14.55
CA TYR A 151 2.07 -8.61 14.47
C TYR A 151 1.11 -8.87 13.31
N ALA A 152 1.56 -9.63 12.30
CA ALA A 152 0.76 -9.99 11.15
C ALA A 152 0.93 -11.47 10.78
N GLU A 153 -0.08 -12.01 10.12
CA GLU A 153 -0.03 -13.31 9.46
C GLU A 153 0.19 -13.14 7.96
N ILE A 154 0.62 -14.22 7.29
CA ILE A 154 0.76 -14.22 5.83
C ILE A 154 -0.64 -14.16 5.22
N MET A 155 -0.84 -13.22 4.30
CA MET A 155 -2.03 -13.17 3.47
C MET A 155 -1.63 -13.15 2.00
N HIS A 156 -2.04 -14.18 1.27
CA HIS A 156 -1.79 -14.27 -0.16
C HIS A 156 -2.85 -13.48 -0.93
N ILE A 157 -2.42 -12.48 -1.69
CA ILE A 157 -3.24 -11.75 -2.66
C ILE A 157 -2.75 -12.14 -4.06
N PRO A 158 -3.22 -13.27 -4.64
CA PRO A 158 -2.81 -13.65 -5.97
C PRO A 158 -3.56 -12.83 -7.04
N PRO A 159 -2.92 -12.54 -8.18
CA PRO A 159 -1.49 -12.66 -8.46
C PRO A 159 -0.71 -11.46 -7.92
N SER A 160 0.50 -11.72 -7.43
CA SER A 160 1.41 -10.75 -6.84
C SER A 160 2.85 -11.18 -7.10
N GLU A 161 3.72 -10.22 -7.43
CA GLU A 161 5.15 -10.47 -7.57
C GLU A 161 5.83 -10.73 -6.22
N PHE A 162 5.19 -10.30 -5.12
CA PHE A 162 5.71 -10.44 -3.78
C PHE A 162 5.37 -11.81 -3.17
N LYS A 163 6.36 -12.41 -2.51
CA LYS A 163 6.26 -13.75 -1.91
C LYS A 163 6.48 -13.70 -0.39
N PRO A 164 5.42 -13.55 0.41
CA PRO A 164 5.56 -13.37 1.86
C PRO A 164 6.09 -14.60 2.59
N SER A 165 5.93 -15.78 2.00
CA SER A 165 6.51 -17.04 2.48
C SER A 165 8.03 -16.99 2.53
N GLU A 166 8.67 -16.34 1.56
CA GLU A 166 10.14 -16.16 1.53
C GLU A 166 10.59 -15.24 2.66
N TRP A 167 9.82 -14.18 2.97
CA TRP A 167 10.11 -13.28 4.08
C TRP A 167 10.02 -13.96 5.44
N LYS A 168 9.03 -14.85 5.63
CA LYS A 168 8.83 -15.58 6.88
C LYS A 168 9.85 -16.69 7.07
N ALA A 169 10.30 -17.35 5.99
CA ALA A 169 11.36 -18.36 6.06
C ALA A 169 12.67 -17.78 6.64
N ASP A 170 13.03 -16.56 6.24
CA ASP A 170 14.19 -15.83 6.80
C ASP A 170 14.04 -15.52 8.30
N CYS A 171 12.82 -15.50 8.83
CA CYS A 171 12.56 -15.21 10.24
C CYS A 171 12.72 -16.45 11.14
N THR A 172 12.85 -17.64 10.56
CA THR A 172 13.10 -18.85 11.34
C THR A 172 14.58 -18.92 11.70
N PRO A 173 14.96 -18.98 12.99
CA PRO A 173 16.35 -19.26 13.32
C PRO A 173 16.70 -20.60 12.70
N THR A 174 17.76 -20.63 11.88
CA THR A 174 18.29 -21.87 11.33
C THR A 174 18.39 -22.87 12.48
N PRO A 175 17.74 -24.05 12.42
CA PRO A 175 17.86 -25.02 13.48
C PRO A 175 19.35 -25.25 13.71
N ILE A 176 19.83 -24.96 14.92
CA ILE A 176 21.21 -25.24 15.30
C ILE A 176 21.42 -26.72 14.97
N PRO A 177 22.38 -27.10 14.11
CA PRO A 177 22.59 -28.50 13.79
C PRO A 177 22.89 -29.23 15.10
N THR A 178 21.96 -30.08 15.53
CA THR A 178 22.10 -30.88 16.73
C THR A 178 23.28 -31.81 16.48
N LEU A 179 24.44 -31.53 17.09
CA LEU A 179 25.58 -32.43 17.09
C LEU A 179 25.08 -33.80 17.57
N SER A 180 25.13 -34.78 16.67
CA SER A 180 24.76 -36.15 16.96
C SER A 180 25.58 -36.64 18.14
N SER A 181 24.90 -36.91 19.26
CA SER A 181 25.52 -37.54 20.41
C SER A 181 26.06 -38.89 19.97
N THR A 182 27.39 -38.97 19.86
CA THR A 182 28.11 -40.20 19.55
C THR A 182 27.79 -41.20 20.65
N SER A 183 27.19 -42.32 20.27
CA SER A 183 26.93 -43.43 21.18
C SER A 183 28.24 -43.89 21.82
N THR A 184 28.28 -43.86 23.14
CA THR A 184 29.32 -44.46 24.00
C THR A 184 29.60 -45.90 23.57
N PRO A 185 30.87 -46.33 23.42
CA PRO A 185 31.18 -47.73 23.22
C PRO A 185 30.97 -48.47 24.55
N ASN A 186 30.15 -49.52 24.51
CA ASN A 186 29.91 -50.38 25.66
C ASN A 186 31.19 -51.15 26.00
N ALA A 187 31.61 -51.05 27.25
CA ALA A 187 32.69 -51.84 27.83
C ALA A 187 32.16 -53.17 28.37
N TRP A 188 32.73 -54.27 27.85
CA TRP A 188 32.99 -55.59 28.45
C TRP A 188 32.01 -56.20 29.46
N PHE A 189 31.44 -57.36 29.11
CA PHE A 189 31.63 -58.67 29.78
C PHE A 189 31.37 -59.82 28.81
#